data_AF-A0A5Q0BN01-F1
#
_entry.id   AF-A0A5Q0BN01-F1
#
_cell.length_a   1.000
_cell.length_b   1.000
_cell.length_c   1.000
_cell.angle_alpha   90.00
_cell.angle_beta   90.00
_cell.angle_gamma   90.00
#
_symmetry.space_group_name_H-M   'P 1'
#
loop_
_entity.id
_entity.type
_entity.pdbx_description
1 polymer ?
#
loop_
_entity_poly.entity_id
_entity_poly.type
_entity_poly.pdbx_seq_one_letter_code
_entity_poly.pdbx_strand_id
1 'polypeptide(L)'
;MEKHRLDCNDADLIIATPYRLDIETGRNGERGQQAFAYVFDRLTVLTVVYLPGKTPHIISFRPAKRSEREAYHDCARSDYQDN
;
A
#
# COMPACT_ATOMS: atom_id res chain seq x y z
N MET A 1 -21.20 11.69 7.58
CA MET A 1 -20.48 10.41 7.75
C MET A 1 -21.33 9.39 7.05
N GLU A 2 -20.95 8.93 5.86
CA GLU A 2 -21.46 7.74 5.17
C GLU A 2 -21.15 7.87 3.68
N LYS A 3 -20.04 7.25 3.28
CA LYS A 3 -19.79 6.70 1.95
C LYS A 3 -18.54 5.84 2.08
N HIS A 4 -18.74 4.54 2.18
CA HIS A 4 -17.72 3.48 2.24
C HIS A 4 -16.67 3.57 1.13
N ARG A 5 -15.71 4.51 1.18
CA ARG A 5 -14.62 4.59 0.19
C ARG A 5 -13.34 5.11 0.85
N LEU A 6 -12.69 4.21 1.58
CA LEU A 6 -11.35 4.33 2.17
C LEU A 6 -11.22 5.40 3.26
N ASP A 7 -11.27 4.97 4.52
CA ASP A 7 -10.91 5.81 5.65
C ASP A 7 -9.41 5.68 5.93
N CYS A 8 -8.72 6.79 6.21
CA CYS A 8 -7.29 6.76 6.50
C CYS A 8 -6.93 5.84 7.68
N ASN A 9 -7.89 5.52 8.56
CA ASN A 9 -7.73 4.53 9.63
C ASN A 9 -7.42 3.11 9.10
N ASP A 10 -7.91 2.74 7.91
CA ASP A 10 -7.58 1.44 7.31
C ASP A 10 -6.15 1.42 6.74
N ALA A 11 -5.54 2.59 6.53
CA ALA A 11 -4.18 2.68 6.01
C ALA A 11 -3.16 2.18 7.05
N ASP A 12 -3.43 2.35 8.34
CA ASP A 12 -2.63 1.76 9.42
C ASP A 12 -2.63 0.23 9.36
N LEU A 13 -3.72 -0.40 8.93
CA LEU A 13 -3.78 -1.86 8.76
C LEU A 13 -2.86 -2.35 7.64
N ILE A 14 -2.68 -1.54 6.59
CA ILE A 14 -1.71 -1.82 5.52
C ILE A 14 -0.29 -1.61 6.01
N ILE A 15 -0.06 -0.64 6.89
CA ILE A 15 1.26 -0.42 7.50
C ILE A 15 1.55 -1.47 8.60
N ALA A 16 0.54 -2.11 9.17
CA ALA A 16 0.75 -3.16 10.18
C ALA A 16 0.88 -4.57 9.57
N THR A 17 0.37 -4.79 8.35
CA THR A 17 0.35 -6.14 7.75
C THR A 17 1.73 -6.56 7.23
N PRO A 18 2.17 -7.80 7.50
CA PRO A 18 3.41 -8.33 6.92
C PRO A 18 3.28 -8.67 5.43
N TYR A 19 2.05 -8.82 4.90
CA TYR A 19 1.80 -9.17 3.50
C TYR A 19 1.70 -7.94 2.58
N ARG A 20 2.53 -6.93 2.87
CA ARG A 20 2.59 -5.69 2.11
C ARG A 20 3.83 -5.66 1.22
N LEU A 21 3.70 -4.97 0.10
CA LEU A 21 4.83 -4.61 -0.74
C LEU A 21 5.17 -3.14 -0.47
N ASP A 22 6.34 -2.88 0.08
CA ASP A 22 6.86 -1.53 0.29
C ASP A 22 7.69 -1.10 -0.92
N ILE A 23 7.35 0.03 -1.52
CA ILE A 23 8.10 0.67 -2.60
C ILE A 23 8.57 2.03 -2.10
N GLU A 24 9.87 2.30 -2.19
CA GLU A 24 10.41 3.62 -1.86
C GLU A 24 10.00 4.62 -2.95
N THR A 25 9.27 5.67 -2.54
CA THR A 25 8.82 6.74 -3.43
C THR A 25 9.44 8.05 -2.99
N GLY A 26 10.64 8.34 -3.50
CA GLY A 26 11.29 9.63 -3.30
C GLY A 26 11.32 10.46 -4.58
N ARG A 27 10.81 11.69 -4.53
CA ARG A 27 11.14 12.73 -5.51
C ARG A 27 11.77 13.89 -4.75
N ASN A 28 12.97 14.30 -5.20
CA ASN A 28 13.66 15.49 -4.70
C ASN A 28 14.08 15.48 -3.22
N GLY A 29 14.56 14.33 -2.71
CA GLY A 29 15.16 14.22 -1.37
C GLY A 29 14.21 13.90 -0.22
N GLU A 30 12.90 13.94 -0.45
CA GLU A 30 11.90 13.45 0.50
C GLU A 30 11.74 11.94 0.35
N ARG A 31 12.12 11.17 1.38
CA ARG A 31 11.97 9.70 1.39
C ARG A 31 10.53 9.32 1.75
N GLY A 32 9.63 9.36 0.78
CA GLY A 32 8.30 8.75 0.93
C GLY A 32 8.36 7.24 0.80
N GLN A 33 7.45 6.54 1.46
CA GLN A 33 7.22 5.11 1.26
C GLN A 33 5.80 4.90 0.74
N GLN A 34 5.66 3.99 -0.22
CA GLN A 34 4.37 3.57 -0.74
C GLN A 34 4.20 2.08 -0.48
N ALA A 35 3.28 1.74 0.42
CA ALA A 35 2.93 0.36 0.69
C ALA A 35 1.70 -0.07 -0.13
N PHE A 36 1.68 -1.33 -0.52
CA PHE A 36 0.56 -1.98 -1.20
C PHE A 36 0.15 -3.23 -0.44
N ALA A 37 -1.14 -3.45 -0.25
CA ALA A 37 -1.65 -4.68 0.34
C ALA A 37 -2.98 -5.09 -0.29
N TYR A 38 -3.19 -6.39 -0.41
CA TYR A 38 -4.46 -6.95 -0.84
C TYR A 38 -5.46 -6.96 0.33
N VAL A 39 -6.63 -6.36 0.13
CA VAL A 39 -7.70 -6.32 1.12
C VAL A 39 -8.85 -7.21 0.66
N PHE A 40 -9.06 -8.33 1.37
CA PHE A 40 -10.11 -9.30 1.06
C PHE A 40 -11.51 -8.70 1.10
N ASP A 41 -11.80 -7.83 2.06
CA ASP A 41 -13.10 -7.15 2.21
C ASP A 41 -13.51 -6.38 0.95
N ARG A 42 -12.52 -5.84 0.21
CA ARG A 42 -12.73 -5.07 -1.02
C ARG A 42 -12.33 -5.82 -2.29
N LEU A 43 -11.80 -7.04 -2.16
CA LEU A 43 -11.27 -7.86 -3.25
C LEU A 43 -10.31 -7.10 -4.20
N THR A 44 -9.57 -6.13 -3.66
CA THR A 44 -8.67 -5.26 -4.44
C THR A 44 -7.42 -4.93 -3.66
N VAL A 45 -6.34 -4.61 -4.38
CA VAL A 45 -5.12 -4.05 -3.80
C VAL A 45 -5.38 -2.59 -3.46
N LEU A 46 -5.05 -2.21 -2.24
CA LEU A 46 -5.01 -0.82 -1.79
C LEU A 46 -3.57 -0.35 -1.71
N THR A 47 -3.37 0.94 -1.90
CA THR A 47 -2.06 1.58 -1.77
C THR A 47 -2.13 2.77 -0.83
N VAL A 48 -1.13 2.85 0.05
CA VAL A 48 -0.91 3.95 0.98
C VAL A 48 0.45 4.56 0.71
N VAL A 49 0.48 5.88 0.48
CA VAL A 49 1.70 6.67 0.46
C VAL A 49 1.82 7.35 1.80
N TYR A 50 2.93 7.14 2.49
CA TYR A 50 3.19 7.72 3.79
C TYR A 50 4.64 8.19 3.92
N LEU A 51 4.85 9.15 4.81
CA LEU A 51 6.19 9.54 5.21
C LEU A 51 6.61 8.68 6.43
N PRO A 52 7.71 7.93 6.34
CA PRO A 52 8.24 7.19 7.48
C PRO A 52 8.78 8.18 8.53
N GLY A 53 8.33 8.01 9.77
CA GLY A 53 8.69 8.83 10.93
C GLY A 53 8.24 8.17 12.23
N LYS A 54 8.37 8.86 13.37
CA LYS A 54 7.84 8.34 14.67
C LYS A 54 6.35 8.07 14.63
N THR A 55 5.62 8.86 13.85
CA THR A 55 4.22 8.64 13.51
C THR A 55 4.14 8.71 11.99
N PRO A 56 3.76 7.61 11.31
CA PRO A 56 3.66 7.61 9.86
C PRO A 56 2.62 8.63 9.42
N HIS A 57 3.01 9.58 8.57
CA HIS A 57 2.09 10.58 8.04
C HIS A 57 1.51 10.09 6.73
N ILE A 58 0.23 9.75 6.71
CA ILE A 58 -0.48 9.27 5.52
C ILE A 58 -0.70 10.44 4.56
N ILE A 59 -0.06 10.40 3.39
CA ILE A 59 -0.22 11.39 2.33
C ILE A 59 -1.41 11.03 1.42
N SER A 60 -1.53 9.75 1.07
CA SER A 60 -2.55 9.29 0.11
C SER A 60 -2.97 7.86 0.45
N PHE A 61 -4.27 7.60 0.41
CA PHE A 61 -4.82 6.26 0.55
C PHE A 61 -5.89 6.04 -0.52
N ARG A 62 -5.67 5.06 -1.40
CA ARG A 62 -6.54 4.80 -2.56
C ARG A 62 -6.44 3.35 -3.04
N PRO A 63 -7.41 2.85 -3.83
CA PRO A 63 -7.24 1.62 -4.57
C PRO A 63 -6.07 1.75 -5.55
N ALA A 64 -5.26 0.70 -5.65
CA ALA A 64 -4.19 0.64 -6.64
C ALA A 64 -4.78 0.62 -8.06
N LYS A 65 -4.15 1.35 -8.98
CA LYS A 65 -4.48 1.32 -10.41
C LYS A 65 -4.17 -0.07 -10.97
N ARG A 66 -4.73 -0.39 -12.14
CA ARG A 66 -4.51 -1.68 -12.80
C ARG A 66 -3.03 -2.02 -12.98
N SER A 67 -2.22 -1.07 -13.45
CA SER A 67 -0.78 -1.25 -13.61
C SER A 67 -0.04 -1.49 -12.27
N GLU A 68 -0.46 -0.81 -11.21
CA GLU A 68 0.09 -0.98 -9.86
C GLU A 68 -0.31 -2.35 -9.26
N ARG A 69 -1.53 -2.83 -9.56
CA ARG A 69 -2.00 -4.17 -9.18
C ARG A 69 -1.20 -5.27 -9.87
N GLU A 70 -0.96 -5.12 -11.17
CA GLU A 70 -0.15 -6.07 -11.94
C GLU A 70 1.27 -6.17 -11.34
N ALA A 71 1.90 -5.04 -11.01
CA ALA A 71 3.21 -5.03 -10.34
C ALA A 71 3.19 -5.72 -8.96
N TYR A 72 2.15 -5.51 -8.15
CA TYR A 72 1.99 -6.21 -6.87
C TYR A 72 1.83 -7.73 -7.06
N HIS A 73 1.01 -8.15 -8.03
CA HIS A 73 0.82 -9.57 -8.32
C HIS A 73 2.08 -10.23 -8.90
N ASP A 74 2.87 -9.51 -9.69
CA ASP A 74 4.14 -10.01 -10.24
C ASP A 74 5.21 -10.14 -9.15
N CYS A 75 5.33 -9.18 -8.21
CA CYS A 75 6.18 -9.33 -7.03
C CYS A 75 5.73 -10.49 -6.15
N ALA A 76 4.45 -10.52 -5.76
CA ALA A 76 3.90 -11.59 -4.91
C ALA A 76 4.04 -12.98 -5.54
N ARG A 77 4.01 -13.07 -6.88
CA ARG A 77 4.29 -14.31 -7.62
C ARG A 77 5.78 -14.67 -7.58
N SER A 78 6.68 -13.70 -7.69
CA SER A 78 8.11 -13.93 -7.63
C SER A 78 8.56 -14.42 -6.25
N ASP A 79 7.99 -13.89 -5.17
CA ASP A 79 8.23 -14.38 -3.80
C ASP A 79 7.76 -15.84 -3.59
N TYR A 80 6.83 -16.31 -4.43
CA TYR A 80 6.31 -17.69 -4.39
C TYR A 80 7.12 -18.69 -5.21
N GLN A 81 8.02 -18.22 -6.09
CA GLN A 81 8.84 -19.09 -6.95
C GLN A 81 10.22 -19.42 -6.38
N ASP A 82 10.55 -18.95 -5.18
CA ASP A 82 11.76 -19.34 -4.43
C ASP A 82 11.46 -20.45 -3.41
N ASN A 83 10.83 -21.54 -3.85
CA ASN A 83 10.61 -22.73 -3.03
C ASN A 83 10.73 -24.03 -3.81
#